data_AF-A0AA38BXB6-F1
#
_entry.id   AF-A0AA38BXB6-F1
#
_cell.length_a   1.000
_cell.length_b   1.000
_cell.length_c   1.000
_cell.angle_alpha   90.00
_cell.angle_beta   90.00
_cell.angle_gamma   90.00
#
_symmetry.space_group_name_H-M   'P 1'
#
loop_
_entity.id
_entity.type
_entity.pdbx_description
1 polymer ?
#
loop_
_entity_poly.entity_id
_entity_poly.type
_entity_poly.pdbx_seq_one_letter_code
_entity_poly.pdbx_strand_id
1 'polypeptide(L)'
;MILTQKMGSVNFEVLSLRKVLDAHLQSDAKTFQHEQERISLKWDDNSKMLLENRVSSTTIVFLWNAWKEKLLFSVDSLSKLEKRREREQDKVYIEFAFEYFCTRLNRNNRFCNVFNSEAFWLDGKRVELCERLGKSAQISIQNFSMHAKMFLLMEPFSVGVKVVNKLEEIYLSCRNQLCILTIEGTLILQLYRVTKALEERQLAGFGKVTRLIGNDFLEEHFFE
;
A
#
# COMPACT_ATOMS: atom_id res chain seq x y z
N MET A 1 -2.81 14.87 -15.51
CA MET A 1 -3.46 13.56 -15.33
C MET A 1 -4.73 13.47 -16.18
N ILE A 2 -4.59 13.24 -17.49
CA ILE A 2 -5.71 13.02 -18.44
C ILE A 2 -5.90 11.51 -18.75
N LEU A 3 -5.06 10.65 -18.18
CA LEU A 3 -5.05 9.22 -18.52
C LEU A 3 -5.94 8.35 -17.62
N THR A 4 -6.36 8.83 -16.44
CA THR A 4 -7.14 8.02 -15.49
C THR A 4 -8.61 7.88 -15.85
N GLN A 5 -9.17 8.80 -16.64
CA GLN A 5 -10.60 8.73 -16.99
C GLN A 5 -10.88 7.81 -18.20
N LYS A 6 -9.84 7.32 -18.89
CA LYS A 6 -9.98 6.58 -20.16
C LYS A 6 -9.68 5.08 -20.07
N MET A 7 -9.22 4.57 -18.92
CA MET A 7 -8.96 3.14 -18.68
C MET A 7 -9.38 2.75 -17.26
N GLY A 8 -10.66 2.42 -17.06
CA GLY A 8 -11.26 2.05 -15.76
C GLY A 8 -10.83 0.68 -15.20
N SER A 9 -9.54 0.32 -15.32
CA SER A 9 -9.00 -0.93 -14.78
C SER A 9 -8.39 -0.69 -13.40
N VAL A 10 -8.81 -1.48 -12.40
CA VAL A 10 -8.24 -1.47 -11.04
C VAL A 10 -6.72 -1.67 -11.07
N ASN A 11 -6.21 -2.47 -12.01
CA ASN A 11 -4.76 -2.65 -12.17
C ASN A 11 -4.05 -1.34 -12.51
N PHE A 12 -4.60 -0.57 -13.45
CA PHE A 12 -4.00 0.70 -13.83
C PHE A 12 -3.99 1.68 -12.65
N GLU A 13 -5.09 1.76 -11.90
CA GLU A 13 -5.19 2.62 -10.72
C GLU A 13 -4.16 2.22 -9.66
N VAL A 14 -4.11 0.94 -9.27
CA VAL A 14 -3.21 0.43 -8.23
C VAL A 14 -1.75 0.65 -8.61
N LEU A 15 -1.36 0.29 -9.83
CA LEU A 15 0.02 0.44 -10.31
C LEU A 15 0.40 1.92 -10.45
N SER A 16 -0.52 2.78 -10.87
CA SER A 16 -0.27 4.22 -10.98
C SER A 16 -0.08 4.87 -9.61
N LEU A 17 -0.96 4.56 -8.65
CA LEU A 17 -0.82 5.06 -7.27
C LEU A 17 0.50 4.60 -6.66
N ARG A 18 0.87 3.32 -6.84
CA ARG A 18 2.15 2.79 -6.37
C ARG A 18 3.34 3.54 -6.97
N LYS A 19 3.34 3.74 -8.30
CA LYS A 19 4.43 4.43 -9.00
C LYS A 19 4.59 5.88 -8.55
N VAL A 20 3.49 6.61 -8.40
CA VAL A 20 3.52 8.00 -7.92
C VAL A 20 4.02 8.04 -6.48
N LEU A 21 3.51 7.15 -5.61
CA LEU A 21 4.00 7.02 -4.24
C LEU A 21 5.51 6.74 -4.18
N ASP A 22 6.01 5.80 -4.98
CA ASP A 22 7.45 5.48 -5.03
C ASP A 22 8.29 6.66 -5.49
N ALA A 23 7.81 7.47 -6.45
CA ALA A 23 8.51 8.68 -6.87
C ALA A 23 8.62 9.70 -5.72
N HIS A 24 7.56 9.89 -4.93
CA HIS A 24 7.60 10.76 -3.76
C HIS A 24 8.49 10.20 -2.63
N LEU A 25 8.48 8.87 -2.42
CA LEU A 25 9.38 8.24 -1.43
C LEU A 25 10.86 8.36 -1.83
N GLN A 26 11.15 8.46 -3.13
CA GLN A 26 12.52 8.65 -3.65
C GLN A 26 12.95 10.12 -3.69
N SER A 27 12.02 11.08 -3.62
CA SER A 27 12.37 12.50 -3.60
C SER A 27 13.08 12.94 -2.32
N ASP A 28 13.94 13.96 -2.44
CA ASP A 28 14.61 14.59 -1.30
C ASP A 28 13.57 15.28 -0.40
N ALA A 29 13.64 15.03 0.91
CA ALA A 29 12.77 15.64 1.91
C ALA A 29 12.73 17.18 1.84
N LYS A 30 13.82 17.83 1.39
CA LYS A 30 13.90 19.29 1.22
C LYS A 30 13.05 19.83 0.06
N THR A 31 12.63 18.97 -0.86
CA THR A 31 11.79 19.36 -2.01
C THR A 31 10.31 19.41 -1.68
N PHE A 32 9.94 18.96 -0.47
CA PHE A 32 8.56 19.00 -0.01
C PHE A 32 8.18 20.45 0.27
N GLN A 33 7.12 20.92 -0.39
CA GLN A 33 6.57 22.24 -0.09
C GLN A 33 6.00 22.19 1.32
N HIS A 34 6.50 23.04 2.20
CA HIS A 34 5.90 23.24 3.52
C HIS A 34 4.46 23.73 3.31
N GLU A 35 3.50 23.05 3.94
CA GLU A 35 2.07 23.29 3.80
C GLU A 35 1.67 24.63 4.44
N GLN A 36 2.09 25.73 3.83
CA GLN A 36 1.66 27.08 4.18
C GLN A 36 0.47 27.54 3.34
N GLU A 37 0.19 26.87 2.22
CA GLU A 37 -0.94 27.21 1.35
C GLU A 37 -1.92 26.03 1.23
N ARG A 38 -3.00 26.11 2.02
CA ARG A 38 -4.30 25.44 1.83
C ARG A 38 -4.34 23.92 2.01
N ILE A 39 -4.29 23.49 3.26
CA ILE A 39 -4.82 22.17 3.63
C ILE A 39 -6.36 22.24 3.58
N SER A 40 -6.95 21.65 2.55
CA SER A 40 -8.37 21.29 2.55
C SER A 40 -8.44 19.76 2.60
N LEU A 41 -9.10 19.22 3.63
CA LEU A 41 -9.27 17.77 3.84
C LEU A 41 -10.21 17.10 2.82
N LYS A 42 -10.57 17.80 1.73
CA LYS A 42 -11.47 17.30 0.69
C LYS A 42 -10.69 16.60 -0.42
N TRP A 43 -11.22 15.46 -0.88
CA TRP A 43 -10.69 14.65 -1.97
C TRP A 43 -10.32 15.46 -3.23
N ASP A 44 -11.15 16.42 -3.60
CA ASP A 44 -10.94 17.26 -4.80
C ASP A 44 -9.71 18.17 -4.70
N ASP A 45 -9.31 18.58 -3.49
CA ASP A 45 -8.18 19.49 -3.32
C ASP A 45 -6.84 18.72 -3.29
N ASN A 46 -6.81 17.52 -2.73
CA ASN A 46 -5.64 16.61 -2.85
C ASN A 46 -5.41 16.19 -4.30
N SER A 47 -6.49 15.99 -5.06
CA SER A 47 -6.44 15.72 -6.50
C SER A 47 -5.78 16.86 -7.29
N LYS A 48 -6.02 18.12 -6.88
CA LYS A 48 -5.35 19.30 -7.46
C LYS A 48 -3.87 19.38 -7.10
N MET A 49 -3.48 19.08 -5.86
CA MET A 49 -2.05 19.07 -5.49
C MET A 49 -1.26 18.01 -6.27
N LEU A 50 -1.86 16.84 -6.53
CA LEU A 50 -1.31 15.81 -7.41
C LEU A 50 -1.20 16.28 -8.88
N LEU A 51 -2.18 17.04 -9.36
CA LEU A 51 -2.14 17.63 -10.71
C LEU A 51 -1.04 18.68 -10.88
N GLU A 52 -0.67 19.36 -9.80
CA GLU A 52 0.39 20.37 -9.76
C GLU A 52 1.79 19.78 -9.44
N ASN A 53 1.93 18.45 -9.36
CA ASN A 53 3.17 17.77 -8.94
C ASN A 53 3.72 18.29 -7.61
N ARG A 54 2.86 18.79 -6.72
CA ARG A 54 3.29 19.31 -5.43
C ARG A 54 3.55 18.15 -4.48
N VAL A 55 4.77 18.12 -3.97
CA VAL A 55 5.27 17.11 -3.05
C VAL A 55 4.98 17.60 -1.63
N SER A 56 4.03 16.98 -0.91
CA SER A 56 3.68 17.31 0.48
C SER A 56 3.54 16.05 1.34
N SER A 57 3.65 16.20 2.65
CA SER A 57 3.47 15.10 3.61
C SER A 57 2.05 14.53 3.54
N THR A 58 1.04 15.39 3.39
CA THR A 58 -0.36 14.96 3.20
C THR A 58 -0.53 14.17 1.91
N THR A 59 0.10 14.57 0.81
CA THR A 59 0.02 13.86 -0.47
C THR A 59 0.59 12.43 -0.36
N ILE A 60 1.71 12.22 0.34
CA ILE A 60 2.26 10.86 0.53
C ILE A 60 1.30 9.98 1.32
N VAL A 61 0.78 10.46 2.45
CA VAL A 61 -0.14 9.68 3.28
C VAL A 61 -1.43 9.36 2.53
N PHE A 62 -1.93 10.33 1.74
CA PHE A 62 -3.08 10.13 0.88
C PHE A 62 -2.84 9.03 -0.15
N LEU A 63 -1.74 9.10 -0.90
CA LEU A 63 -1.38 8.10 -1.92
C LEU A 63 -1.21 6.70 -1.32
N TRP A 64 -0.54 6.61 -0.17
CA TRP A 64 -0.36 5.34 0.53
C TRP A 64 -1.70 4.75 0.98
N ASN A 65 -2.59 5.55 1.59
CA ASN A 65 -3.91 5.07 2.01
C ASN A 65 -4.77 4.63 0.81
N ALA A 66 -4.85 5.44 -0.24
CA ALA A 66 -5.62 5.12 -1.45
C ALA A 66 -5.13 3.82 -2.11
N TRP A 67 -3.81 3.64 -2.20
CA TRP A 67 -3.21 2.41 -2.73
C TRP A 67 -3.46 1.20 -1.81
N LYS A 68 -3.21 1.33 -0.51
CA LYS A 68 -3.44 0.29 0.51
C LYS A 68 -4.88 -0.21 0.46
N GLU A 69 -5.86 0.68 0.45
CA GLU A 69 -7.29 0.31 0.46
C GLU A 69 -7.67 -0.59 -0.71
N LYS A 70 -7.13 -0.33 -1.91
CA LYS A 70 -7.35 -1.17 -3.10
C LYS A 70 -6.76 -2.59 -2.93
N LEU A 71 -5.60 -2.71 -2.31
CA LEU A 71 -5.03 -4.01 -1.97
C LEU A 71 -5.87 -4.74 -0.92
N LEU A 72 -6.38 -4.02 0.09
CA LEU A 72 -7.26 -4.59 1.12
C LEU A 72 -8.62 -5.05 0.56
N PHE A 73 -9.19 -4.33 -0.40
CA PHE A 73 -10.38 -4.80 -1.13
C PHE A 73 -10.09 -6.12 -1.84
N SER A 74 -8.91 -6.26 -2.44
CA SER A 74 -8.48 -7.51 -3.08
C SER A 74 -8.33 -8.66 -2.07
N VAL A 75 -7.79 -8.40 -0.87
CA VAL A 75 -7.72 -9.37 0.23
C VAL A 75 -9.11 -9.86 0.66
N ASP A 76 -10.06 -8.94 0.81
CA ASP A 76 -11.44 -9.27 1.18
C ASP A 76 -12.15 -10.06 0.08
N SER A 77 -12.02 -9.65 -1.19
CA SER A 77 -12.59 -10.37 -2.33
C SER A 77 -11.99 -11.77 -2.50
N LEU A 78 -10.69 -11.96 -2.28
CA LEU A 78 -10.04 -13.28 -2.26
C LEU A 78 -10.54 -14.17 -1.10
N SER A 79 -10.85 -13.59 0.05
CA SER A 79 -11.42 -14.30 1.20
C SER A 79 -12.86 -14.76 0.94
N LYS A 80 -13.62 -13.99 0.16
CA LYS A 80 -14.96 -14.37 -0.30
C LYS A 80 -14.90 -15.45 -1.37
N LEU A 81 -13.96 -15.35 -2.31
CA LEU A 81 -13.72 -16.37 -3.35
C LEU A 81 -13.43 -17.75 -2.75
N GLU A 82 -12.56 -17.83 -1.72
CA GLU A 82 -12.29 -19.08 -1.00
C GLU A 82 -13.56 -19.72 -0.41
N LYS A 83 -14.47 -18.88 0.09
CA LYS A 83 -15.73 -19.30 0.73
C LYS A 83 -16.88 -19.48 -0.26
N ARG A 84 -16.66 -19.20 -1.56
CA ARG A 84 -17.69 -19.15 -2.61
C ARG A 84 -18.82 -18.18 -2.26
N ARG A 85 -18.45 -16.98 -1.80
CA ARG A 85 -19.36 -15.91 -1.34
C ARG A 85 -19.10 -14.58 -2.05
N GLU A 86 -18.31 -14.59 -3.10
CA GLU A 86 -18.02 -13.42 -3.92
C GLU A 86 -19.28 -12.89 -4.59
N ARG A 87 -19.38 -11.56 -4.68
CA ARG A 87 -20.45 -10.85 -5.39
C ARG A 87 -19.90 -10.19 -6.65
N GLU A 88 -20.76 -9.58 -7.45
CA GLU A 88 -20.36 -8.96 -8.72
C GLU A 88 -19.24 -7.92 -8.54
N GLN A 89 -19.32 -7.10 -7.49
CA GLN A 89 -18.31 -6.10 -7.16
C GLN A 89 -16.96 -6.68 -6.73
N ASP A 90 -16.91 -7.95 -6.30
CA ASP A 90 -15.68 -8.62 -5.90
C ASP A 90 -14.89 -9.10 -7.12
N LYS A 91 -15.55 -9.33 -8.26
CA LYS A 91 -14.92 -9.89 -9.46
C LYS A 91 -13.77 -9.04 -9.98
N VAL A 92 -13.95 -7.71 -10.00
CA VAL A 92 -12.90 -6.80 -10.48
C VAL A 92 -11.63 -6.86 -9.62
N TYR A 93 -11.77 -7.05 -8.30
CA TYR A 93 -10.64 -7.16 -7.39
C TYR A 93 -10.03 -8.56 -7.38
N ILE A 94 -10.83 -9.60 -7.66
CA ILE A 94 -10.35 -10.97 -7.90
C ILE A 94 -9.53 -11.02 -9.20
N GLU A 95 -10.05 -10.45 -10.29
CA GLU A 95 -9.35 -10.33 -11.58
C GLU A 95 -8.05 -9.54 -11.42
N PHE A 96 -8.10 -8.41 -10.72
CA PHE A 96 -6.91 -7.65 -10.32
C PHE A 96 -5.88 -8.55 -9.63
N ALA A 97 -6.28 -9.33 -8.62
CA ALA A 97 -5.34 -10.18 -7.89
C ALA A 97 -4.70 -11.23 -8.81
N PHE A 98 -5.48 -11.88 -9.67
CA PHE A 98 -4.93 -12.85 -10.62
C PHE A 98 -3.91 -12.21 -11.57
N GLU A 99 -4.23 -11.04 -12.13
CA GLU A 99 -3.33 -10.29 -13.01
C GLU A 99 -2.07 -9.79 -12.29
N TYR A 100 -2.22 -9.21 -11.09
CA TYR A 100 -1.13 -8.70 -10.25
C TYR A 100 -0.09 -9.79 -9.96
N PHE A 101 -0.56 -11.00 -9.67
CA PHE A 101 0.31 -12.15 -9.37
C PHE A 101 0.72 -12.95 -10.61
N CYS A 102 0.38 -12.51 -11.82
CA CYS A 102 0.65 -13.22 -13.08
C CYS A 102 0.15 -14.67 -13.01
N THR A 103 -1.12 -14.81 -12.67
CA THR A 103 -1.79 -16.10 -12.52
C THR A 103 -3.08 -16.14 -13.35
N ARG A 104 -3.55 -17.34 -13.68
CA ARG A 104 -4.80 -17.54 -14.43
C ARG A 104 -5.60 -18.69 -13.86
N LEU A 105 -6.87 -18.43 -13.55
CA LEU A 105 -7.80 -19.46 -13.10
C LEU A 105 -8.02 -20.51 -14.20
N ASN A 106 -8.01 -21.77 -13.82
CA ASN A 106 -8.27 -22.87 -14.75
C ASN A 106 -9.78 -23.04 -15.02
N ARG A 107 -10.13 -23.84 -16.03
CA ARG A 107 -11.54 -24.04 -16.45
C ARG A 107 -12.46 -24.65 -15.39
N ASN A 108 -11.91 -25.33 -14.38
CA ASN A 108 -12.70 -25.97 -13.33
C ASN A 108 -12.70 -25.16 -12.01
N ASN A 109 -12.13 -23.96 -12.01
CA ASN A 109 -12.04 -23.02 -10.88
C ASN A 109 -11.46 -23.62 -9.59
N ARG A 110 -10.70 -24.71 -9.66
CA ARG A 110 -10.06 -25.35 -8.49
C ARG A 110 -8.59 -24.99 -8.37
N PHE A 111 -7.96 -24.66 -9.49
CA PHE A 111 -6.53 -24.38 -9.56
C PHE A 111 -6.28 -23.12 -10.38
N CYS A 112 -5.17 -22.46 -10.10
CA CYS A 112 -4.64 -21.43 -10.97
C CYS A 112 -3.26 -21.81 -11.47
N ASN A 113 -3.00 -21.44 -12.72
CA ASN A 113 -1.69 -21.53 -13.33
C ASN A 113 -0.92 -20.27 -12.97
N VAL A 114 0.26 -20.44 -12.41
CA VAL A 114 1.25 -19.41 -12.11
C VAL A 114 2.26 -19.41 -13.23
N PHE A 115 2.47 -18.24 -13.86
CA PHE A 115 3.42 -18.13 -14.97
C PHE A 115 4.88 -17.98 -14.52
N ASN A 116 5.11 -17.59 -13.26
CA ASN A 116 6.43 -17.54 -12.64
C ASN A 116 6.43 -18.25 -11.27
N SER A 117 6.88 -19.50 -11.24
CA SER A 117 6.96 -20.35 -10.04
C SER A 117 8.05 -19.93 -9.04
N GLU A 118 8.93 -19.01 -9.45
CA GLU A 118 10.01 -18.43 -8.62
C GLU A 118 9.64 -17.04 -8.08
N ALA A 119 8.40 -16.61 -8.26
CA ALA A 119 7.96 -15.30 -7.80
C ALA A 119 8.06 -15.18 -6.28
N PHE A 120 8.54 -14.04 -5.78
CA PHE A 120 8.78 -13.82 -4.35
C PHE A 120 7.52 -13.99 -3.48
N TRP A 121 6.33 -13.73 -4.00
CA TRP A 121 5.07 -13.95 -3.27
C TRP A 121 4.76 -15.43 -3.03
N LEU A 122 5.42 -16.34 -3.77
CA LEU A 122 5.43 -17.78 -3.55
C LEU A 122 6.62 -18.25 -2.71
N ASP A 123 7.56 -17.36 -2.38
CA ASP A 123 8.75 -17.72 -1.62
C ASP A 123 8.40 -17.90 -0.15
N GLY A 124 7.95 -19.11 0.14
CA GLY A 124 7.82 -19.68 1.47
C GLY A 124 8.06 -21.16 1.33
N LYS A 125 8.82 -21.75 2.25
CA LYS A 125 9.11 -23.21 2.34
C LYS A 125 7.86 -24.10 2.49
N ARG A 126 6.66 -23.61 2.15
CA ARG A 126 5.33 -24.15 2.45
C ARG A 126 4.33 -24.05 1.30
N VAL A 127 4.68 -23.49 0.13
CA VAL A 127 3.73 -23.55 -1.01
C VAL A 127 3.75 -24.97 -1.58
N GLU A 128 2.69 -25.74 -1.28
CA GLU A 128 2.41 -26.97 -2.01
C GLU A 128 1.95 -26.62 -3.43
N LEU A 129 2.88 -26.77 -4.37
CA LEU A 129 2.61 -26.69 -5.80
C LEU A 129 2.09 -28.04 -6.27
N CYS A 130 0.96 -28.05 -6.97
CA CYS A 130 0.34 -29.27 -7.47
C CYS A 130 1.18 -29.88 -8.60
N GLU A 131 1.77 -29.03 -9.44
CA GLU A 131 2.63 -29.45 -10.55
C GLU A 131 3.58 -28.30 -10.89
N ARG A 132 4.85 -28.60 -11.19
CA ARG A 132 5.82 -27.65 -11.73
C ARG A 132 6.14 -28.06 -13.17
N LEU A 133 5.99 -27.12 -14.09
CA LEU A 133 6.30 -27.31 -15.50
C LEU A 133 7.24 -26.18 -15.93
N GLY A 134 8.54 -26.41 -15.74
CA GLY A 134 9.58 -25.39 -15.90
C GLY A 134 9.35 -24.19 -14.97
N LYS A 135 9.26 -22.99 -15.55
CA LYS A 135 8.99 -21.73 -14.84
C LYS A 135 7.52 -21.52 -14.48
N SER A 136 6.63 -22.40 -14.91
CA SER A 136 5.21 -22.34 -14.57
C SER A 136 4.86 -23.38 -13.51
N ALA A 137 3.82 -23.11 -12.72
CA ALA A 137 3.32 -24.08 -11.75
C ALA A 137 1.81 -24.01 -11.65
N GLN A 138 1.18 -25.10 -11.24
CA GLN A 138 -0.22 -25.13 -10.88
C GLN A 138 -0.36 -25.14 -9.36
N ILE A 139 -1.23 -24.28 -8.83
CA ILE A 139 -1.49 -24.20 -7.39
C ILE A 139 -2.99 -24.25 -7.13
N SER A 140 -3.41 -24.79 -5.98
CA SER A 140 -4.82 -24.78 -5.59
C SER A 140 -5.28 -23.34 -5.35
N ILE A 141 -6.57 -23.05 -5.57
CA ILE A 141 -7.13 -21.71 -5.32
C ILE A 141 -7.00 -21.29 -3.85
N GLN A 142 -6.98 -22.26 -2.93
CA GLN A 142 -6.76 -22.04 -1.50
C GLN A 142 -5.32 -21.63 -1.21
N ASN A 143 -4.34 -22.33 -1.78
CA ASN A 143 -2.92 -21.97 -1.64
C ASN A 143 -2.64 -20.62 -2.30
N PHE A 144 -3.21 -20.36 -3.48
CA PHE A 144 -3.15 -19.05 -4.12
C PHE A 144 -3.66 -17.96 -3.21
N SER A 145 -4.92 -18.07 -2.78
CA SER A 145 -5.57 -17.02 -1.99
C SER A 145 -4.83 -16.77 -0.68
N MET A 146 -4.36 -17.82 0.01
CA MET A 146 -3.55 -17.67 1.21
C MET A 146 -2.26 -16.85 0.97
N HIS A 147 -1.46 -17.21 -0.03
CA HIS A 147 -0.17 -16.54 -0.29
C HIS A 147 -0.35 -15.14 -0.89
N ALA A 148 -1.31 -15.00 -1.82
CA ALA A 148 -1.69 -13.71 -2.38
C ALA A 148 -2.13 -12.73 -1.29
N LYS A 149 -3.04 -13.15 -0.39
CA LYS A 149 -3.47 -12.32 0.75
C LYS A 149 -2.29 -11.95 1.65
N MET A 150 -1.42 -12.90 1.96
CA MET A 150 -0.26 -12.61 2.81
C MET A 150 0.65 -11.54 2.18
N PHE A 151 0.94 -11.66 0.88
CA PHE A 151 1.71 -10.66 0.16
C PHE A 151 1.01 -9.30 0.10
N LEU A 152 -0.28 -9.27 -0.24
CA LEU A 152 -1.08 -8.04 -0.32
C LEU A 152 -1.26 -7.33 1.04
N LEU A 153 -1.06 -8.02 2.16
CA LEU A 153 -1.01 -7.41 3.49
C LEU A 153 0.41 -6.96 3.88
N MET A 154 1.43 -7.72 3.49
CA MET A 154 2.83 -7.38 3.73
C MET A 154 3.30 -6.15 2.98
N GLU A 155 2.85 -5.99 1.73
CA GLU A 155 3.32 -4.91 0.87
C GLU A 155 2.90 -3.53 1.40
N PRO A 156 1.62 -3.26 1.75
CA PRO A 156 1.23 -2.00 2.38
C PRO A 156 1.96 -1.71 3.68
N PHE A 157 2.23 -2.74 4.48
CA PHE A 157 2.97 -2.60 5.74
C PHE A 157 4.41 -2.12 5.47
N SER A 158 5.13 -2.82 4.60
CA SER A 158 6.53 -2.46 4.25
C SER A 158 6.63 -1.06 3.66
N VAL A 159 5.70 -0.70 2.78
CA VAL A 159 5.65 0.65 2.21
C VAL A 159 5.24 1.69 3.24
N GLY A 160 4.34 1.36 4.16
CA GLY A 160 3.94 2.25 5.24
C GLY A 160 5.10 2.60 6.17
N VAL A 161 6.01 1.65 6.45
CA VAL A 161 7.26 1.95 7.17
C VAL A 161 8.12 2.95 6.38
N LYS A 162 8.23 2.82 5.06
CA LYS A 162 8.95 3.81 4.23
C LYS A 162 8.28 5.18 4.26
N VAL A 163 6.95 5.23 4.33
CA VAL A 163 6.18 6.47 4.50
C VAL A 163 6.51 7.13 5.84
N VAL A 164 6.52 6.37 6.95
CA VAL A 164 6.91 6.88 8.26
C VAL A 164 8.32 7.48 8.22
N ASN A 165 9.29 6.73 7.70
CA ASN A 165 10.68 7.22 7.59
C ASN A 165 10.78 8.50 6.75
N LYS A 166 10.04 8.58 5.63
CA LYS A 166 10.03 9.79 4.80
C LYS A 166 9.40 10.98 5.54
N LEU A 167 8.33 10.77 6.30
CA LEU A 167 7.71 11.83 7.10
C LEU A 167 8.64 12.33 8.21
N GLU A 168 9.40 11.43 8.83
CA GLU A 168 10.44 11.78 9.81
C GLU A 168 11.58 12.59 9.17
N GLU A 169 12.08 12.18 8.00
CA GLU A 169 13.07 12.95 7.23
C GLU A 169 12.57 14.38 6.93
N ILE A 170 11.30 14.51 6.52
CA ILE A 170 10.67 15.81 6.27
C ILE A 170 10.62 16.61 7.57
N TYR A 171 10.16 16.03 8.68
CA TYR A 171 10.09 16.69 9.98
C TYR A 171 11.46 17.21 10.45
N LEU A 172 12.51 16.38 10.37
CA LEU A 172 13.87 16.78 10.74
C LEU A 172 14.42 17.88 9.81
N SER A 173 14.06 17.86 8.53
CA SER A 173 14.44 18.94 7.61
C SER A 173 13.76 20.28 7.95
N CYS A 174 12.50 20.23 8.40
CA CYS A 174 11.71 21.40 8.82
C CYS A 174 12.23 22.01 10.12
N ARG A 175 12.57 21.19 11.11
CA ARG A 175 13.06 21.63 12.43
C ARG A 175 14.33 22.48 12.33
N ASN A 176 15.17 22.23 11.33
CA ASN A 176 16.37 23.01 11.05
C ASN A 176 16.10 24.35 10.33
N GLN A 177 14.87 24.59 9.88
CA GLN A 177 14.47 25.76 9.09
C GLN A 177 13.23 26.44 9.71
N LEU A 178 13.33 27.02 10.91
CA LEU A 178 12.33 27.96 11.50
C LEU A 178 10.86 27.65 11.15
N CYS A 179 10.47 26.38 11.18
CA CYS A 179 9.15 25.96 10.71
C CYS A 179 8.10 26.37 11.74
N ILE A 180 7.07 27.04 11.25
CA ILE A 180 5.94 27.49 12.04
C ILE A 180 5.22 26.26 12.61
N LEU A 181 4.82 26.32 13.87
CA LEU A 181 4.13 25.28 14.67
C LEU A 181 3.03 24.51 13.91
N THR A 182 2.40 25.12 12.89
CA THR A 182 1.39 24.48 12.04
C THR A 182 1.93 23.37 11.15
N ILE A 183 3.17 23.48 10.65
CA ILE A 183 3.81 22.46 9.81
C ILE A 183 4.20 21.25 10.65
N GLU A 184 4.71 21.49 11.86
CA GLU A 184 5.04 20.44 12.82
C GLU A 184 3.76 19.67 13.21
N GLY A 185 2.68 20.36 13.56
CA GLY A 185 1.41 19.75 13.92
C GLY A 185 0.84 18.82 12.84
N THR A 186 0.90 19.22 11.57
CA THR A 186 0.43 18.36 10.47
C THR A 186 1.31 17.13 10.30
N LEU A 187 2.64 17.28 10.32
CA LEU A 187 3.57 16.15 10.18
C LEU A 187 3.38 15.12 11.30
N ILE A 188 3.22 15.58 12.53
CA ILE A 188 2.95 14.71 13.69
C ILE A 188 1.63 13.96 13.51
N LEU A 189 0.57 14.65 13.08
CA LEU A 189 -0.73 14.03 12.82
C LEU A 189 -0.63 12.97 11.72
N GLN A 190 0.14 13.23 10.66
CA GLN A 190 0.35 12.27 9.58
C GLN A 190 1.17 11.05 10.04
N LEU A 191 2.24 11.25 10.82
CA LEU A 191 3.01 10.17 11.45
C LEU A 191 2.09 9.28 12.30
N TYR A 192 1.31 9.89 13.22
CA TYR A 192 0.36 9.14 14.05
C TYR A 192 -0.65 8.36 13.21
N ARG A 193 -1.22 8.95 12.15
CA ARG A 193 -2.18 8.27 11.28
C ARG A 193 -1.59 7.03 10.61
N VAL A 194 -0.36 7.12 10.10
CA VAL A 194 0.30 6.00 9.43
C VAL A 194 0.67 4.93 10.44
N THR A 195 1.31 5.30 11.55
CA THR A 195 1.71 4.36 12.61
C THR A 195 0.50 3.61 13.18
N LYS A 196 -0.59 4.32 13.50
CA LYS A 196 -1.83 3.71 13.96
C LYS A 196 -2.40 2.73 12.94
N ALA A 197 -2.41 3.08 11.65
CA ALA A 197 -2.88 2.18 10.61
C ALA A 197 -2.00 0.92 10.47
N LEU A 198 -0.69 1.00 10.72
CA LEU A 198 0.20 -0.16 10.75
C LEU A 198 -0.05 -1.09 11.95
N GLU A 199 -0.55 -0.54 13.05
CA GLU A 199 -0.94 -1.29 14.26
C GLU A 199 -2.33 -1.93 14.17
N GLU A 200 -3.15 -1.56 13.17
CA GLU A 200 -4.45 -2.18 12.97
C GLU A 200 -4.30 -3.67 12.65
N ARG A 201 -5.18 -4.50 13.23
CA ARG A 201 -5.10 -5.99 13.17
C ARG A 201 -4.91 -6.57 11.77
N GLN A 202 -5.37 -5.86 10.74
CA GLN A 202 -5.22 -6.29 9.34
C GLN A 202 -3.74 -6.28 8.89
N LEU A 203 -2.93 -5.36 9.41
CA LEU A 203 -1.50 -5.22 9.12
C LEU A 203 -0.60 -5.65 10.30
N ALA A 204 -1.12 -5.65 11.53
CA ALA A 204 -0.38 -5.96 12.76
C ALA A 204 0.10 -7.41 12.88
N GLY A 205 -0.46 -8.36 12.10
CA GLY A 205 0.00 -9.75 12.07
C GLY A 205 1.48 -9.93 11.68
N PHE A 206 2.09 -8.87 11.15
CA PHE A 206 3.49 -8.81 10.72
C PHE A 206 4.37 -7.90 11.60
N GLY A 207 3.77 -7.26 12.61
CA GLY A 207 4.34 -6.18 13.42
C GLY A 207 4.91 -6.62 14.78
N LYS A 208 5.89 -7.53 14.80
CA LYS A 208 6.83 -7.57 15.96
C LYS A 208 7.92 -6.50 15.87
N VAL A 209 7.98 -5.74 14.77
CA VAL A 209 9.03 -4.75 14.48
C VAL A 209 8.58 -3.30 14.75
N THR A 210 7.29 -3.04 14.93
CA THR A 210 6.73 -1.68 15.05
C THR A 210 6.81 -1.05 16.45
N ARG A 211 7.24 -1.79 17.48
CA ARG A 211 7.34 -1.22 18.85
C ARG A 211 8.53 -0.29 19.09
N LEU A 212 9.49 -0.21 18.18
CA LEU A 212 10.79 0.47 18.42
C LEU A 212 11.00 1.76 17.63
N ILE A 213 10.04 2.18 16.79
CA ILE A 213 10.23 3.39 15.95
C ILE A 213 9.13 4.41 16.21
N GLY A 214 7.86 3.96 16.31
CA GLY A 214 6.74 4.85 16.58
C GLY A 214 6.65 5.32 18.02
N ASN A 215 6.84 4.41 18.99
CA ASN A 215 6.76 4.76 20.41
C ASN A 215 7.97 5.57 20.87
N ASP A 216 9.18 5.15 20.52
CA ASP A 216 10.39 5.84 20.98
C ASP A 216 10.45 7.29 20.44
N PHE A 217 10.11 7.52 19.16
CA PHE A 217 10.03 8.87 18.60
C PHE A 217 8.93 9.73 19.25
N LEU A 218 7.73 9.16 19.48
CA LEU A 218 6.62 9.90 20.07
C LEU A 218 6.81 10.15 21.57
N GLU A 219 7.40 9.22 22.32
CA GLU A 219 7.72 9.35 23.74
C GLU A 219 8.87 10.33 23.97
N GLU A 220 9.95 10.27 23.19
CA GLU A 220 11.10 11.18 23.33
C GLU A 220 10.78 12.64 22.99
N HIS A 221 9.74 12.91 22.18
CA HIS A 221 9.51 14.25 21.62
C HIS A 221 8.17 14.90 22.01
N PHE A 222 7.22 14.17 22.62
CA PHE A 222 5.87 14.69 22.90
C PHE A 222 5.33 14.44 24.32
N PHE A 223 6.01 13.66 25.17
CA PHE A 223 5.51 13.32 26.51
C PHE A 223 6.44 13.72 27.68
N GLU A 224 7.37 14.65 27.48
CA GLU A 224 8.03 15.39 28.59
C GLU A 224 7.20 16.58 29.08
#